data_AF-A0A2R6LAT0-F1
#
_entry.id   AF-A0A2R6LAT0-F1
#
_cell.length_a   1.000
_cell.length_b   1.000
_cell.length_c   1.000
_cell.angle_alpha   90.00
_cell.angle_beta   90.00
_cell.angle_gamma   90.00
#
_symmetry.space_group_name_H-M   'P 1'
#
loop_
_entity.id
_entity.type
_entity.pdbx_description
1 polymer ?
#
loop_
_entity_poly.entity_id
_entity_poly.type
_entity_poly.pdbx_seq_one_letter_code
_entity_poly.pdbx_strand_id
1 'polypeptide(L)'
;MTAETRFAERIEDLADRATADCAAFEPPADPPDEQQAMSYLRDGAGPAVSLYVEARTGGLMVHFPPDQYHALENAMNDWFELYAACYGVDVDADVALRKAAELLIDTHNIKDVAQILTGVPER
;
A
#
# COMPACT_ATOMS: atom_id res chain seq x y z
N MET A 1 1.03 -26.42 3.86
CA MET A 1 0.79 -25.10 3.26
C MET A 1 2.05 -24.70 2.49
N THR A 2 1.93 -24.40 1.20
CA THR A 2 3.07 -23.94 0.39
C THR A 2 3.31 -22.44 0.62
N ALA A 3 4.48 -21.93 0.20
CA ALA A 3 4.72 -20.49 0.24
C ALA A 3 3.68 -19.73 -0.59
N GLU A 4 3.37 -20.23 -1.79
CA GLU A 4 2.36 -19.66 -2.69
C GLU A 4 0.98 -19.50 -2.03
N THR A 5 0.46 -20.54 -1.38
CA THR A 5 -0.84 -20.45 -0.68
C THR A 5 -0.81 -19.42 0.45
N ARG A 6 0.29 -19.36 1.23
CA ARG A 6 0.44 -18.38 2.31
C ARG A 6 0.48 -16.93 1.80
N PHE A 7 1.13 -16.69 0.65
CA PHE A 7 1.13 -15.37 0.03
C PHE A 7 -0.25 -15.02 -0.53
N ALA A 8 -0.94 -15.96 -1.17
CA ALA A 8 -2.27 -15.75 -1.72
C ALA A 8 -3.27 -15.33 -0.62
N GLU A 9 -3.32 -16.03 0.51
CA GLU A 9 -4.19 -15.69 1.65
C GLU A 9 -3.90 -14.28 2.19
N ARG A 10 -2.62 -13.92 2.33
CA ARG A 10 -2.22 -12.58 2.80
C ARG A 10 -2.55 -11.47 1.80
N ILE A 11 -2.53 -11.76 0.50
CA ILE A 11 -2.94 -10.81 -0.55
C ILE A 11 -4.44 -10.57 -0.47
N GLU A 12 -5.23 -11.65 -0.34
CA GLU A 12 -6.69 -11.57 -0.20
C GLU A 12 -7.07 -10.76 1.05
N ASP A 13 -6.46 -11.05 2.20
CA ASP A 13 -6.68 -10.30 3.44
C ASP A 13 -6.38 -8.80 3.30
N LEU A 14 -5.34 -8.43 2.54
CA LEU A 14 -4.99 -7.03 2.31
C LEU A 14 -5.97 -6.35 1.35
N ALA A 15 -6.38 -7.03 0.28
CA ALA A 15 -7.34 -6.50 -0.68
C ALA A 15 -8.72 -6.27 -0.05
N ASP A 16 -9.18 -7.21 0.78
CA ASP A 16 -10.43 -7.07 1.53
C ASP A 16 -10.38 -5.90 2.51
N ARG A 17 -9.24 -5.72 3.20
CA ARG A 17 -9.05 -4.59 4.11
C ARG A 17 -9.01 -3.26 3.39
N ALA A 18 -8.31 -3.14 2.26
CA ALA A 18 -8.28 -1.92 1.47
C ALA A 18 -9.70 -1.54 1.01
N THR A 19 -10.47 -2.53 0.52
CA THR A 19 -11.88 -2.33 0.15
C THR A 19 -12.73 -1.84 1.33
N ALA A 20 -12.56 -2.45 2.51
CA ALA A 20 -13.29 -2.05 3.71
C ALA A 20 -12.90 -0.65 4.20
N ASP A 21 -11.60 -0.31 4.16
CA ASP A 21 -11.09 1.00 4.54
C ASP A 21 -11.60 2.08 3.59
N CYS A 22 -11.62 1.84 2.28
CA CYS A 22 -12.19 2.74 1.28
C CYS A 22 -13.69 2.95 1.51
N ALA A 23 -14.44 1.88 1.80
CA ALA A 23 -15.87 1.98 2.07
C ALA A 23 -16.20 2.69 3.39
N ALA A 24 -15.32 2.62 4.38
CA ALA A 24 -15.50 3.23 5.70
C ALA A 24 -14.91 4.64 5.80
N PHE A 25 -14.13 5.08 4.82
CA PHE A 25 -13.44 6.36 4.87
C PHE A 25 -14.42 7.53 4.82
N GLU A 26 -14.23 8.46 5.75
CA GLU A 26 -14.85 9.77 5.74
C GLU A 26 -13.73 10.82 5.70
N PRO A 27 -13.72 11.73 4.71
CA PRO A 27 -12.72 12.79 4.65
C PRO A 27 -12.71 13.64 5.93
N PRO A 28 -11.53 14.01 6.45
CA PRO A 28 -11.44 14.81 7.67
C PRO A 28 -12.04 16.21 7.45
N ALA A 29 -12.76 16.72 8.44
CA ALA A 29 -13.38 18.04 8.38
C ALA A 29 -12.35 19.19 8.40
N ASP A 30 -11.18 18.96 8.99
CA ASP A 30 -10.07 19.91 9.09
C ASP A 30 -8.73 19.18 8.79
N PRO A 31 -8.37 19.01 7.51
CA PRO A 31 -7.13 18.33 7.12
C PRO A 31 -5.89 19.16 7.48
N PRO A 32 -4.75 18.52 7.83
CA PRO A 32 -4.51 17.08 7.73
C PRO A 32 -4.88 16.28 8.98
N ASP A 33 -5.44 15.08 8.80
CA ASP A 33 -5.45 14.03 9.82
C ASP A 33 -4.22 13.14 9.67
N GLU A 34 -3.09 13.58 10.23
CA GLU A 34 -1.82 12.86 10.13
C GLU A 34 -1.86 11.48 10.80
N GLN A 35 -2.69 11.30 11.84
CA GLN A 35 -2.77 10.04 12.56
C GLN A 35 -3.44 8.98 11.70
N GLN A 36 -4.57 9.31 11.09
CA GLN A 36 -5.28 8.41 10.17
C GLN A 36 -4.46 8.18 8.89
N ALA A 37 -3.81 9.22 8.36
CA ALA A 37 -2.91 9.08 7.21
C ALA A 37 -1.80 8.04 7.51
N MET A 38 -1.17 8.14 8.68
CA MET A 38 -0.12 7.20 9.07
C MET A 38 -0.64 5.79 9.35
N SER A 39 -1.90 5.60 9.76
CA SER A 39 -2.46 4.25 9.88
C SER A 39 -2.63 3.57 8.53
N TYR A 40 -3.11 4.28 7.50
CA TYR A 40 -3.20 3.71 6.14
C TYR A 40 -1.84 3.29 5.59
N LEU A 41 -0.78 4.05 5.90
CA LEU A 41 0.57 3.66 5.52
C LEU A 41 1.12 2.48 6.33
N ARG A 42 0.97 2.50 7.65
CA ARG A 42 1.61 1.50 8.54
C ARG A 42 0.88 0.17 8.53
N ASP A 43 -0.44 0.19 8.43
CA ASP A 43 -1.27 -1.00 8.57
C ASP A 43 -1.80 -1.50 7.21
N GLY A 44 -1.67 -0.68 6.15
CA GLY A 44 -2.12 -0.97 4.79
C GLY A 44 -0.99 -1.03 3.78
N ALA A 45 -0.64 0.11 3.18
CA ALA A 45 0.32 0.19 2.06
C ALA A 45 1.70 -0.41 2.40
N GLY A 46 2.21 -0.17 3.61
CA GLY A 46 3.49 -0.70 4.08
C GLY A 46 3.53 -2.24 4.10
N PRO A 47 2.56 -2.91 4.75
CA PRO A 47 2.38 -4.35 4.64
C PRO A 47 2.25 -4.88 3.22
N ALA A 48 1.50 -4.20 2.34
CA ALA A 48 1.35 -4.61 0.94
C ALA A 48 2.67 -4.59 0.17
N VAL A 49 3.41 -3.49 0.26
CA VAL A 49 4.73 -3.35 -0.38
C VAL A 49 5.73 -4.34 0.22
N SER A 50 5.72 -4.50 1.55
CA SER A 50 6.62 -5.44 2.25
C SER A 50 6.35 -6.89 1.85
N LEU A 51 5.10 -7.26 1.61
CA LEU A 51 4.72 -8.60 1.15
C LEU A 51 5.34 -8.91 -0.22
N TYR A 52 5.35 -7.93 -1.13
CA TYR A 52 6.02 -8.08 -2.43
C TYR A 52 7.55 -8.23 -2.27
N VAL A 53 8.17 -7.45 -1.39
CA VAL A 53 9.61 -7.58 -1.10
C VAL A 53 9.93 -8.95 -0.51
N GLU A 54 9.14 -9.44 0.45
CA GLU A 54 9.29 -10.75 1.07
C GLU A 54 9.25 -11.89 0.02
N ALA A 55 8.30 -11.83 -0.92
CA ALA A 55 8.15 -12.83 -1.98
C ALA A 55 9.36 -12.94 -2.93
N ARG A 56 10.20 -11.89 -3.00
CA ARG A 56 11.34 -11.76 -3.91
C ARG A 56 12.70 -11.79 -3.21
N THR A 57 12.73 -11.87 -1.88
CA THR A 57 13.95 -11.83 -1.08
C THR A 57 14.07 -13.06 -0.17
N GLY A 58 15.15 -13.17 0.62
CA GLY A 58 15.31 -14.27 1.58
C GLY A 58 15.46 -15.66 0.96
N GLY A 59 15.89 -15.76 -0.30
CA GLY A 59 15.97 -17.02 -1.05
C GLY A 59 14.63 -17.51 -1.62
N LEU A 60 13.56 -16.74 -1.45
CA LEU A 60 12.28 -16.98 -2.10
C LEU A 60 12.29 -16.40 -3.53
N MET A 61 11.53 -17.04 -4.41
CA MET A 61 11.15 -16.50 -5.71
C MET A 61 9.70 -16.90 -5.99
N VAL A 62 8.79 -16.46 -5.12
CA VAL A 62 7.37 -16.75 -5.27
C VAL A 62 6.84 -15.98 -6.47
N HIS A 63 6.19 -16.69 -7.38
CA HIS A 63 5.53 -16.08 -8.52
C HIS A 63 4.08 -15.76 -8.14
N PHE A 64 3.69 -14.48 -8.25
CA PHE A 64 2.29 -14.10 -8.11
C PHE A 64 1.58 -14.29 -9.46
N PRO A 65 0.50 -15.08 -9.52
CA PRO A 65 -0.47 -14.99 -10.60
C PRO A 65 -0.88 -13.54 -10.88
N PRO A 66 -1.18 -13.16 -12.13
CA PRO A 66 -1.49 -11.77 -12.49
C PRO A 66 -2.62 -11.15 -11.64
N ASP A 67 -3.67 -11.91 -11.38
CA ASP A 67 -4.80 -11.52 -10.52
C ASP A 67 -4.36 -11.18 -9.10
N GLN A 68 -3.50 -11.99 -8.48
CA GLN A 68 -2.97 -11.73 -7.14
C GLN A 68 -2.02 -10.53 -7.12
N TYR A 69 -1.21 -10.36 -8.17
CA TYR A 69 -0.34 -9.20 -8.30
C TYR A 69 -1.18 -7.91 -8.39
N HIS A 70 -2.20 -7.89 -9.25
CA HIS A 70 -3.09 -6.74 -9.40
C HIS A 70 -3.91 -6.46 -8.15
N ALA A 71 -4.39 -7.50 -7.45
CA ALA A 71 -5.09 -7.31 -6.18
C ALA A 71 -4.22 -6.59 -5.14
N LEU A 72 -2.95 -6.99 -5.01
CA LEU A 72 -2.01 -6.37 -4.08
C LEU A 72 -1.61 -4.95 -4.52
N GLU A 73 -1.44 -4.73 -5.82
CA GLU A 73 -1.14 -3.42 -6.41
C GLU A 73 -2.29 -2.43 -6.21
N ASN A 74 -3.53 -2.85 -6.47
CA ASN A 74 -4.72 -2.02 -6.25
C ASN A 74 -4.90 -1.70 -4.77
N ALA A 75 -4.79 -2.70 -3.88
CA ALA A 75 -4.90 -2.47 -2.44
C ALA A 75 -3.87 -1.44 -1.93
N MET A 76 -2.63 -1.51 -2.44
CA MET A 76 -1.60 -0.51 -2.13
C MET A 76 -2.00 0.89 -2.59
N ASN A 77 -2.49 1.02 -3.83
CA ASN A 77 -2.91 2.31 -4.39
C ASN A 77 -4.10 2.88 -3.63
N ASP A 78 -5.11 2.08 -3.30
CA ASP A 78 -6.25 2.47 -2.46
C ASP A 78 -5.79 3.14 -1.15
N TRP A 79 -4.83 2.55 -0.45
CA TRP A 79 -4.28 3.16 0.77
C TRP A 79 -3.44 4.41 0.53
N PHE A 80 -2.81 4.58 -0.63
CA PHE A 80 -2.14 5.84 -1.00
C PHE A 80 -3.14 6.96 -1.29
N GLU A 81 -4.27 6.64 -1.93
CA GLU A 81 -5.37 7.59 -2.15
C GLU A 81 -5.97 8.02 -0.82
N LEU A 82 -6.29 7.06 0.06
CA LEU A 82 -6.77 7.33 1.41
C LEU A 82 -5.78 8.17 2.23
N TYR A 83 -4.49 7.85 2.14
CA TYR A 83 -3.42 8.64 2.73
C TYR A 83 -3.45 10.09 2.24
N ALA A 84 -3.55 10.33 0.93
CA ALA A 84 -3.60 11.66 0.35
C ALA A 84 -4.89 12.42 0.77
N ALA A 85 -6.01 11.71 0.79
CA ALA A 85 -7.30 12.25 1.19
C ALA A 85 -7.32 12.71 2.66
N CYS A 86 -6.55 12.08 3.55
CA CYS A 86 -6.34 12.57 4.91
C CYS A 86 -5.65 13.95 4.96
N TYR A 87 -4.93 14.37 3.91
CA TYR A 87 -4.39 15.72 3.76
C TYR A 87 -5.32 16.65 2.95
N GLY A 88 -6.51 16.20 2.59
CA GLY A 88 -7.45 16.95 1.76
C GLY A 88 -7.07 16.99 0.27
N VAL A 89 -6.20 16.08 -0.18
CA VAL A 89 -5.77 15.99 -1.57
C VAL A 89 -6.40 14.76 -2.21
N ASP A 90 -7.10 14.97 -3.31
CA ASP A 90 -7.63 13.90 -4.16
C ASP A 90 -6.55 13.46 -5.16
N VAL A 91 -6.18 12.18 -5.11
CA VAL A 91 -5.15 11.56 -5.96
C VAL A 91 -5.76 10.32 -6.57
N ASP A 92 -5.56 10.15 -7.88
CA ASP A 92 -5.82 8.88 -8.59
C ASP A 92 -4.48 8.14 -8.68
N ALA A 93 -4.29 7.17 -7.78
CA ALA A 93 -3.00 6.51 -7.63
C ALA A 93 -2.90 5.31 -8.59
N ASP A 94 -2.05 5.44 -9.62
CA ASP A 94 -1.69 4.34 -10.52
C ASP A 94 -0.19 4.04 -10.42
N VAL A 95 0.23 3.56 -9.25
CA VAL A 95 1.62 3.23 -8.98
C VAL A 95 1.84 1.73 -9.12
N ALA A 96 2.85 1.37 -9.90
CA ALA A 96 3.31 -0.01 -9.97
C ALA A 96 3.85 -0.49 -8.60
N LEU A 97 3.37 -1.64 -8.12
CA LEU A 97 3.78 -2.23 -6.84
C LEU A 97 5.30 -2.44 -6.76
N ARG A 98 5.92 -2.85 -7.88
CA ARG A 98 7.38 -2.95 -8.00
C ARG A 98 8.08 -1.62 -7.69
N LYS A 99 7.55 -0.50 -8.18
CA LYS A 99 8.17 0.82 -8.01
C LYS A 99 8.14 1.24 -6.54
N ALA A 100 7.03 1.01 -5.85
CA ALA A 100 6.91 1.25 -4.42
C ALA A 100 7.89 0.37 -3.61
N ALA A 101 8.07 -0.88 -4.00
CA ALA A 101 9.03 -1.80 -3.37
C ALA A 101 10.49 -1.35 -3.53
N GLU A 102 10.87 -0.89 -4.73
CA GLU A 102 12.20 -0.33 -4.97
C GLU A 102 12.45 0.89 -4.07
N LEU A 103 11.49 1.81 -3.99
CA LEU A 103 11.58 2.98 -3.10
C LEU A 103 11.63 2.59 -1.62
N LEU A 104 10.86 1.59 -1.19
CA LEU A 104 10.88 1.15 0.21
C LEU A 104 12.24 0.58 0.61
N ILE A 105 12.91 -0.13 -0.30
CA ILE A 105 14.28 -0.63 -0.08
C ILE A 105 15.26 0.53 0.02
N ASP A 106 15.10 1.58 -0.79
CA ASP A 106 15.99 2.73 -0.76
C ASP A 106 15.78 3.60 0.49
N THR A 107 14.52 3.90 0.85
CA THR A 107 14.20 4.83 1.94
C THR A 107 14.11 4.16 3.31
N HIS A 108 13.82 2.86 3.37
CA HIS A 108 13.47 2.14 4.59
C HIS A 108 12.31 2.79 5.39
N ASN A 109 11.49 3.61 4.73
CA ASN A 109 10.44 4.40 5.37
C ASN A 109 9.23 4.55 4.44
N ILE A 110 8.11 3.94 4.82
CA ILE A 110 6.87 3.96 4.04
C ILE A 110 6.28 5.37 3.88
N LYS A 111 6.51 6.27 4.86
CA LYS A 111 6.08 7.67 4.73
C LYS A 111 6.81 8.38 3.60
N ASP A 112 8.12 8.15 3.48
CA ASP A 112 8.92 8.75 2.42
C ASP A 112 8.52 8.17 1.04
N VAL A 113 8.21 6.87 0.98
CA VAL A 113 7.67 6.24 -0.23
C VAL A 113 6.34 6.89 -0.64
N ALA A 114 5.39 7.02 0.29
CA ALA A 114 4.11 7.66 0.04
C ALA A 114 4.29 9.10 -0.45
N GLN A 115 5.07 9.91 0.25
CA GLN A 115 5.33 11.29 -0.16
C GLN A 115 5.97 11.40 -1.55
N ILE A 116 6.91 10.50 -1.89
CA ILE A 116 7.54 10.48 -3.21
C ILE A 116 6.53 10.15 -4.31
N LEU A 117 5.63 9.21 -4.05
CA LEU A 117 4.70 8.67 -5.04
C LEU A 117 3.45 9.51 -5.22
N THR A 118 2.90 10.06 -4.14
CA THR A 118 1.68 10.87 -4.16
C THR A 118 1.96 12.37 -4.23
N GLY A 119 3.17 12.80 -3.87
CA GLY A 119 3.51 14.22 -3.71
C GLY A 119 2.93 14.87 -2.44
N VAL A 120 2.34 14.08 -1.54
CA VAL A 120 1.63 14.57 -0.34
C VAL A 120 2.39 14.17 0.93
N PRO A 121 2.60 15.07 1.91
CA PRO A 121 2.46 16.53 1.77
C PRO A 121 3.53 17.09 0.82
N GLU A 122 3.28 18.28 0.27
CA GLU A 122 4.25 19.01 -0.55
C GLU A 122 5.59 19.17 0.19
N ARG A 123 6.70 19.09 -0.56
CA ARG A 123 8.07 19.09 -0.02
C ARG A 123 8.65 20.48 0.18
#